data_AF-A0A1Y1WAG6-F1
#
_entry.id   AF-A0A1Y1WAG6-F1
#
_cell.length_a   1.000
_cell.length_b   1.000
_cell.length_c   1.000
_cell.angle_alpha   90.00
_cell.angle_beta   90.00
_cell.angle_gamma   90.00
#
_symmetry.space_group_name_H-M   'P 1'
#
loop_
_entity.id
_entity.type
_entity.pdbx_description
1 polymer ?
#
loop_
_entity_poly.entity_id
_entity_poly.type
_entity_poly.pdbx_seq_one_letter_code
_entity_poly.pdbx_strand_id
1 'polypeptide(L)' 'HYTVLGVPTSATQKEIKSAFYKQSMQWHPDRNQGSDEAHKKFLKINEAYSVLGTEQSRTAYD' A
#
# COMPACT_ATOMS: atom_id res chain seq x y z
N HIS A 1 -2.43 -6.81 5.23
CA HIS A 1 -1.61 -5.82 4.50
C HIS A 1 -1.46 -6.15 3.01
N TYR A 2 -1.09 -7.38 2.63
CA TYR A 2 -0.98 -7.81 1.22
C TYR A 2 -2.25 -7.62 0.36
N THR A 3 -3.42 -7.94 0.92
CA THR A 3 -4.74 -7.72 0.28
C THR A 3 -5.08 -6.25 0.03
N VAL A 4 -4.52 -5.32 0.80
CA VAL A 4 -4.75 -3.87 0.65
C VAL A 4 -3.99 -3.31 -0.56
N LEU A 5 -2.76 -3.78 -0.75
CA LEU A 5 -1.94 -3.48 -1.93
C LEU A 5 -2.37 -4.29 -3.15
N GLY A 6 -3.19 -5.33 -2.98
CA GLY A 6 -3.61 -6.23 -4.05
C GLY A 6 -2.47 -7.11 -4.56
N VAL A 7 -1.49 -7.40 -3.70
CA VAL A 7 -0.29 -8.16 -4.05
C VAL A 7 -0.25 -9.48 -3.27
N PRO A 8 0.31 -10.56 -3.84
CA PRO A 8 0.45 -11.83 -3.12
C PRO A 8 1.43 -11.70 -1.94
N THR A 9 1.33 -12.60 -0.96
CA THR A 9 2.27 -12.68 0.18
C THR A 9 3.70 -12.97 -0.26
N SER A 10 3.86 -13.64 -1.41
CA SER A 10 5.14 -13.88 -2.09
C SER A 10 5.67 -12.67 -2.88
N ALA A 11 4.94 -11.54 -2.90
CA ALA A 11 5.35 -10.38 -3.67
C ALA A 11 6.71 -9.85 -3.20
N THR A 12 7.53 -9.52 -4.20
CA THR A 12 8.81 -8.88 -4.00
C THR A 12 8.64 -7.41 -3.63
N GLN A 13 9.65 -6.84 -2.97
CA GLN A 13 9.70 -5.40 -2.67
C GLN A 13 9.41 -4.53 -3.90
N LYS A 14 9.87 -4.97 -5.07
CA LYS A 14 9.67 -4.28 -6.35
C LYS A 14 8.18 -4.25 -6.76
N GLU A 15 7.49 -5.38 -6.59
CA GLU A 15 6.06 -5.50 -6.87
C GLU A 15 5.22 -4.71 -5.87
N ILE A 16 5.57 -4.77 -4.58
CA ILE A 16 4.92 -3.99 -3.52
C ILE A 16 5.02 -2.49 -3.81
N LYS A 17 6.22 -2.01 -4.19
CA LYS A 17 6.44 -0.61 -4.55
C LYS A 17 5.69 -0.19 -5.81
N SER A 18 5.64 -1.07 -6.82
CA SER A 18 4.91 -0.81 -8.05
C SER A 18 3.38 -0.77 -7.81
N ALA A 19 2.85 -1.69 -7.01
CA ALA A 19 1.44 -1.71 -6.63
C ALA A 19 1.05 -0.50 -5.77
N PHE A 20 1.92 -0.11 -4.82
CA PHE A 20 1.74 1.11 -4.03
C PHE A 20 1.64 2.35 -4.92
N TYR A 21 2.51 2.49 -5.92
CA TYR A 21 2.45 3.61 -6.88
C TYR A 21 1.13 3.60 -7.66
N LYS A 22 0.74 2.43 -8.18
CA LYS A 22 -0.49 2.27 -8.97
C LYS A 22 -1.73 2.64 -8.17
N GLN A 23 -1.81 2.14 -6.94
CA GLN A 23 -2.92 2.41 -6.02
C GLN A 23 -2.89 3.85 -5.50
N SER A 24 -1.72 4.41 -5.20
CA SER A 24 -1.58 5.81 -4.79
C SER A 24 -2.04 6.77 -5.88
N MET A 25 -1.77 6.49 -7.16
CA MET A 25 -2.29 7.30 -8.26
C MET A 25 -3.81 7.14 -8.44
N GLN A 26 -4.35 5.94 -8.19
CA GLN A 26 -5.78 5.67 -8.31
C GLN A 26 -6.59 6.33 -7.19
N TRP A 27 -6.10 6.25 -5.95
CA TRP A 27 -6.74 6.79 -4.74
C TRP A 27 -6.13 8.12 -4.29
N HIS A 28 -5.38 8.80 -5.17
CA HIS A 28 -4.66 10.02 -4.79
C HIS A 28 -5.65 11.09 -4.30
N PRO A 29 -5.37 11.77 -3.16
CA PRO A 29 -6.26 12.80 -2.63
C PRO A 29 -6.48 13.96 -3.62
N ASP A 30 -5.48 14.25 -4.46
CA ASP A 30 -5.58 15.27 -5.51
C ASP A 30 -6.61 14.92 -6.61
N ARG A 31 -6.76 13.63 -6.95
CA ARG A 31 -7.73 13.17 -7.97
C ARG A 31 -9.09 12.83 -7.36
N ASN A 32 -9.12 12.55 -6.06
CA ASN A 32 -10.30 12.14 -5.30
C ASN A 32 -10.61 13.15 -4.20
N GLN A 33 -10.56 14.44 -4.53
CA GLN A 33 -10.87 15.52 -3.59
C GLN A 33 -12.30 15.36 -3.08
N GLY A 34 -12.46 15.21 -1.76
CA GLY A 34 -13.76 15.04 -1.11
C GLY A 34 -14.24 13.59 -0.92
N SER A 35 -13.47 12.59 -1.33
CA SER A 35 -13.82 11.17 -1.08
C SER A 35 -13.14 10.65 0.18
N ASP A 36 -13.90 10.52 1.26
CA ASP A 36 -13.44 9.95 2.52
C ASP A 36 -12.98 8.48 2.37
N GLU A 37 -13.62 7.75 1.43
CA GLU A 37 -13.21 6.40 1.05
C GLU A 37 -11.83 6.37 0.40
N ALA A 38 -11.53 7.30 -0.51
CA ALA A 38 -10.21 7.39 -1.13
C ALA A 38 -9.14 7.70 -0.08
N HIS A 39 -9.44 8.60 0.86
CA HIS A 39 -8.55 8.91 1.98
C HIS A 39 -8.27 7.69 2.87
N LYS A 40 -9.33 6.96 3.27
CA LYS A 40 -9.21 5.72 4.04
C LYS A 40 -8.41 4.64 3.30
N LYS A 41 -8.65 4.45 1.99
CA LYS A 41 -7.87 3.50 1.19
C LYS A 41 -6.41 3.91 1.09
N PHE A 42 -6.14 5.19 0.82
CA PHE A 42 -4.79 5.73 0.73
C PHE A 42 -4.01 5.51 2.04
N LEU A 43 -4.61 5.79 3.19
CA LEU A 43 -4.02 5.52 4.51
C LEU A 43 -3.67 4.04 4.68
N LYS A 44 -4.61 3.13 4.38
CA LYS A 44 -4.37 1.67 4.48
C LYS A 44 -3.27 1.20 3.53
N ILE A 45 -3.20 1.75 2.32
CA ILE A 45 -2.15 1.43 1.33
C ILE A 45 -0.78 1.87 1.86
N ASN A 46 -0.70 3.04 2.49
CA ASN A 46 0.52 3.59 3.06
C ASN A 46 1.00 2.79 4.29
N GLU A 47 0.08 2.44 5.18
CA GLU A 47 0.35 1.55 6.32
C GLU A 47 0.85 0.18 5.86
N ALA A 48 0.18 -0.43 4.87
CA ALA A 48 0.61 -1.70 4.30
C ALA A 48 2.00 -1.61 3.67
N TYR A 49 2.33 -0.51 3.00
CA TYR A 49 3.67 -0.28 2.45
C TYR A 49 4.71 -0.03 3.54
N SER A 50 4.36 0.64 4.65
CA SER A 50 5.28 0.85 5.78
C SER A 50 5.68 -0.47 6.45
N VAL A 51 4.72 -1.40 6.58
CA VAL A 51 4.95 -2.73 7.16
C VAL A 51 5.70 -3.65 6.19
N LEU A 52 5.28 -3.69 4.91
CA LEU A 52 5.82 -4.64 3.92
C LEU A 52 7.07 -4.14 3.20
N GLY A 53 7.28 -2.81 3.16
CA GLY A 53 8.34 -2.12 2.45
C GLY A 53 9.68 -2.11 3.19
N THR A 54 9.70 -2.42 4.49
CA THR A 54 10.94 -2.44 5.29
C THR A 54 11.33 -3.89 5.59
N GLU A 55 12.47 -4.37 5.09
CA GLU A 55 12.97 -5.74 5.36
C GLU A 55 13.02 -6.04 6.86
N GLN A 56 13.44 -5.06 7.68
CA GLN A 56 13.47 -5.17 9.15
C GLN A 56 12.09 -5.33 9.80
N SER A 57 11.03 -4.74 9.25
CA SER A 57 9.67 -4.88 9.78
C SER A 57 9.03 -6.20 9.33
N ARG A 58 9.46 -6.75 8.20
CA ARG A 58 8.97 -8.03 7.69
C ARG A 58 9.46 -9.19 8.56
N THR A 59 10.72 -9.16 9.01
CA THR A 59 11.27 -10.19 9.92
C THR A 59 10.71 -10.09 11.35
N ALA A 60 10.23 -8.91 11.78
CA ALA A 60 9.61 -8.73 13.09
C ALA A 60 8.10 -9.05 13.11
N TYR A 61 7.48 -9.23 11.94
CA TYR A 61 6.05 -9.51 11.79
C TYR A 61 5.76 -10.95 11.33
N ASP A 62 6.74 -11.65 10.73
CA ASP A 62 6.68 -13.09 10.48
C ASP A 62 6.76 -13.89 11.80
#